data_AF-A0A034V365-F1
#
_entry.id   AF-A0A034V365-F1
#
_cell.length_a   1.000
_cell.length_b   1.000
_cell.length_c   1.000
_cell.angle_alpha   90.00
_cell.angle_beta   90.00
_cell.angle_gamma   90.00
#
_symmetry.space_group_name_H-M   'P 1'
#
loop_
_entity.id
_entity.type
_entity.pdbx_description
1 polymer ?
#
loop_
_entity_poly.entity_id
_entity_poly.type
_entity_poly.pdbx_seq_one_letter_code
_entity_poly.pdbx_strand_id
1 'polypeptide(L)'
;ASSAALKSLADFDVIAAEEQLFTMEIPDFKPVSKFDFENFITLLLPSVDNKPLDGDALTTFKMMLLETGPKVIAEHITRIDIGLLIEELPEDEDRNVLDCCGLEMLTLPFGKVFRADLIERTQCIKLMVAVTILTCQTDLDRAELLSKWIQIAVETKTALGNLFGFCAIMLGLCMPQIQKLEQAWHILRQKYTDSAFTFEAKLRPTLISMNECSNPQAPNTTVPHVLLYALLKDRPIIDIISVNNVNLDDRSSLYGTCITAWEAKADDFGMTINFLHLDSARHFLNNLSLYRKNAKILLEESSKRLDELLSDAFRTEFHVKFLWGSNGVTATPEDRHSKLEKVLALMADKFCSVDSAAG
;
A
#
# COMPACT_ATOMS: atom_id res chain seq x y z
N ALA A 1 -23.05 13.79 -43.31
CA ALA A 1 -23.73 14.77 -42.44
C ALA A 1 -25.05 14.16 -41.98
N SER A 2 -25.06 13.49 -40.83
CA SER A 2 -26.27 12.94 -40.22
C SER A 2 -26.85 14.02 -39.31
N SER A 3 -27.97 14.61 -39.74
CA SER A 3 -28.68 15.65 -39.02
C SER A 3 -29.41 15.03 -37.82
N ALA A 4 -28.74 14.89 -36.69
CA ALA A 4 -29.42 14.73 -35.40
C ALA A 4 -30.12 16.05 -35.07
N ALA A 5 -31.40 16.15 -35.43
CA ALA A 5 -32.24 17.25 -35.02
C ALA A 5 -32.33 17.25 -33.48
N LEU A 6 -31.77 18.28 -32.85
CA LEU A 6 -31.98 18.58 -31.44
C LEU A 6 -33.49 18.78 -31.24
N LYS A 7 -34.19 17.75 -30.75
CA LYS A 7 -35.57 17.87 -30.28
C LYS A 7 -35.61 18.99 -29.22
N SER A 8 -36.56 19.89 -29.38
CA SER A 8 -36.83 20.97 -28.43
C SER A 8 -37.00 20.39 -27.02
N LEU A 9 -36.33 20.96 -26.02
CA LEU A 9 -36.50 20.60 -24.60
C LEU A 9 -37.96 20.70 -24.11
N ALA A 10 -38.84 21.38 -24.87
CA ALA A 10 -40.28 21.45 -24.57
C ALA A 10 -41.06 20.17 -24.92
N ASP A 11 -40.51 19.26 -25.72
CA ASP A 11 -41.14 17.98 -26.09
C ASP A 11 -40.58 16.78 -25.28
N PHE A 12 -39.81 17.04 -24.22
CA PHE A 12 -39.27 15.99 -23.34
C PHE A 12 -40.31 15.59 -22.29
N ASP A 13 -40.91 14.42 -22.46
CA ASP A 13 -41.84 13.83 -21.50
C ASP A 13 -41.08 13.32 -20.28
N VAL A 14 -40.99 14.18 -19.25
CA VAL A 14 -40.29 13.91 -18.00
C VAL A 14 -40.87 12.70 -17.28
N ILE A 15 -42.20 12.52 -17.33
CA ILE A 15 -42.88 11.44 -16.60
C ILE A 15 -42.58 10.10 -17.26
N ALA A 16 -42.67 10.04 -18.60
CA ALA A 16 -42.31 8.82 -19.33
C ALA A 16 -40.82 8.45 -19.17
N ALA A 17 -39.93 9.44 -19.13
CA ALA A 17 -38.50 9.21 -18.88
C ALA A 17 -38.22 8.73 -17.45
N GLU A 18 -38.92 9.27 -16.45
CA GLU A 18 -38.84 8.84 -15.06
C GLU A 18 -39.38 7.41 -14.88
N GLU A 19 -40.53 7.08 -15.46
CA GLU A 19 -41.06 5.71 -15.47
C GLU A 19 -40.09 4.73 -16.13
N GLN A 20 -39.46 5.12 -17.25
CA GLN A 20 -38.43 4.30 -17.89
C GLN A 20 -37.23 4.07 -16.97
N LEU A 21 -36.73 5.10 -16.27
CA LEU A 21 -35.63 4.97 -15.30
C LEU A 21 -35.99 4.00 -14.16
N PHE A 22 -37.23 4.05 -13.65
CA PHE A 22 -37.69 3.12 -12.61
C PHE A 22 -37.83 1.67 -13.09
N THR A 23 -37.96 1.46 -14.40
CA THR A 23 -37.97 0.11 -15.01
C THR A 23 -36.59 -0.41 -15.41
N MET A 24 -35.56 0.43 -15.37
CA MET A 24 -34.20 -0.01 -15.70
C MET A 24 -33.68 -0.95 -14.62
N GLU A 25 -33.04 -2.05 -15.05
CA GLU A 25 -32.33 -2.92 -14.13
C GLU A 25 -31.17 -2.15 -13.49
N ILE A 26 -31.11 -2.19 -12.16
CA ILE A 26 -29.98 -1.65 -11.40
C ILE A 26 -28.78 -2.56 -11.72
N PRO A 27 -27.69 -2.03 -12.30
CA PRO A 27 -26.53 -2.85 -12.61
C PRO A 27 -25.99 -3.51 -11.33
N ASP A 28 -25.92 -4.84 -11.32
CA ASP A 28 -25.37 -5.60 -10.20
C ASP A 28 -23.84 -5.63 -10.31
N PHE A 29 -23.14 -5.08 -9.31
CA PHE A 29 -21.69 -5.13 -9.23
C PHE A 29 -21.27 -6.25 -8.28
N LYS A 30 -20.64 -7.28 -8.82
CA LYS A 30 -20.02 -8.34 -8.01
C LYS A 30 -18.64 -7.87 -7.58
N PRO A 31 -18.41 -7.57 -6.29
CA PRO A 31 -17.13 -7.11 -5.84
C PRO A 31 -16.16 -8.30 -5.79
N VAL A 32 -15.11 -8.23 -6.61
CA VAL A 32 -14.05 -9.24 -6.66
C VAL A 32 -12.73 -8.57 -6.31
N SER A 33 -11.87 -9.28 -5.58
CA SER A 33 -10.52 -8.79 -5.30
C SER A 33 -9.74 -8.60 -6.61
N LYS A 34 -8.89 -7.58 -6.64
CA LYS A 34 -7.92 -7.37 -7.73
C LYS A 34 -6.74 -8.34 -7.66
N PHE A 35 -6.61 -9.11 -6.58
CA PHE A 35 -5.54 -10.09 -6.40
C PHE A 35 -6.06 -11.51 -6.62
N ASP A 36 -5.48 -12.18 -7.58
CA ASP A 36 -5.78 -13.58 -7.88
C ASP A 36 -4.69 -14.48 -7.30
N PHE A 37 -4.87 -14.86 -6.05
CA PHE A 37 -3.92 -15.75 -5.39
C PHE A 37 -3.95 -17.17 -5.96
N GLU A 38 -5.06 -17.63 -6.51
CA GLU A 38 -5.18 -19.01 -7.01
C GLU A 38 -4.36 -19.18 -8.29
N ASN A 39 -4.53 -18.26 -9.25
CA ASN A 39 -3.90 -18.36 -10.56
C ASN A 39 -2.51 -17.69 -10.64
N PHE A 40 -2.06 -17.01 -9.58
CA PHE A 40 -0.72 -16.41 -9.57
C PHE A 40 0.39 -17.49 -9.54
N ILE A 41 1.25 -17.49 -10.57
CA ILE A 41 2.40 -18.37 -10.72
C ILE A 41 3.63 -17.52 -10.99
N THR A 42 4.75 -17.84 -10.35
CA THR A 42 6.02 -17.15 -10.53
C THR A 42 7.19 -18.14 -10.41
N LEU A 43 8.35 -17.79 -10.97
CA LEU A 43 9.58 -18.58 -10.84
C LEU A 43 10.22 -18.47 -9.44
N LEU A 44 9.80 -17.51 -8.62
CA LEU A 44 10.33 -17.29 -7.27
C LEU A 44 9.80 -18.27 -6.22
N LEU A 45 8.68 -18.94 -6.50
CA LEU A 45 8.02 -19.84 -5.54
C LEU A 45 7.66 -21.16 -6.22
N PRO A 46 7.67 -22.28 -5.48
CA PRO A 46 7.08 -23.52 -5.96
C PRO A 46 5.62 -23.31 -6.37
N SER A 47 5.22 -23.90 -7.50
CA SER A 47 3.85 -23.80 -8.03
C SER A 47 2.81 -24.59 -7.22
N VAL A 48 3.27 -25.54 -6.40
CA VAL A 48 2.43 -26.40 -5.55
C VAL A 48 3.03 -26.47 -4.16
N ASP A 49 2.20 -26.36 -3.12
CA ASP A 49 2.55 -26.52 -1.70
C ASP A 49 3.74 -25.66 -1.24
N ASN A 50 3.72 -24.37 -1.59
CA ASN A 50 4.76 -23.44 -1.18
C ASN A 50 4.70 -23.21 0.34
N LYS A 51 5.85 -23.33 1.01
CA LYS A 51 5.98 -23.12 2.46
C LYS A 51 6.03 -21.62 2.79
N PRO A 52 5.50 -21.20 3.96
CA PRO A 52 5.69 -19.83 4.44
C PRO A 52 7.18 -19.56 4.66
N LEU A 53 7.63 -18.39 4.22
CA LEU A 53 9.01 -17.90 4.36
C LEU A 53 10.04 -18.89 3.82
N ASP A 54 9.79 -19.43 2.63
CA ASP A 54 10.71 -20.33 1.94
C ASP A 54 12.13 -19.73 1.87
N GLY A 55 13.12 -20.51 2.31
CA GLY A 55 14.48 -20.00 2.53
C GLY A 55 15.21 -19.62 1.24
N ASP A 56 14.98 -20.38 0.17
CA ASP A 56 15.58 -20.12 -1.14
C ASP A 56 14.95 -18.86 -1.74
N ALA A 57 13.62 -18.78 -1.73
CA ALA A 57 12.89 -17.61 -2.20
C ALA A 57 13.29 -16.33 -1.44
N LEU A 58 13.44 -16.41 -0.11
CA LEU A 58 13.87 -15.30 0.73
C LEU A 58 15.30 -14.85 0.38
N THR A 59 16.21 -15.80 0.16
CA THR A 59 17.59 -15.50 -0.22
C THR A 59 17.65 -14.82 -1.58
N THR A 60 16.92 -15.36 -2.57
CA THR A 60 16.80 -14.75 -3.90
C THR A 60 16.20 -13.35 -3.82
N PHE A 61 15.14 -13.14 -3.04
CA PHE A 61 14.53 -11.82 -2.87
C PHE A 61 15.50 -10.79 -2.28
N LYS A 62 16.27 -11.17 -1.25
CA LYS A 62 17.30 -10.30 -0.67
C LYS A 62 18.42 -9.98 -1.66
N MET A 63 18.86 -10.96 -2.45
CA MET A 63 19.86 -10.72 -3.50
C MET A 63 19.34 -9.73 -4.54
N MET A 64 18.12 -9.93 -5.04
CA MET A 64 17.49 -9.00 -5.99
C MET A 64 17.40 -7.57 -5.42
N LEU A 65 17.03 -7.42 -4.14
CA LEU A 65 17.01 -6.13 -3.46
C LEU A 65 18.39 -5.48 -3.39
N LEU A 66 19.43 -6.23 -3.03
CA LEU A 66 20.77 -5.68 -2.84
C LEU A 66 21.43 -5.33 -4.18
N GLU A 67 21.33 -6.20 -5.19
CA GLU A 67 21.98 -6.07 -6.49
C GLU A 67 21.29 -5.04 -7.40
N THR A 68 19.99 -4.82 -7.26
CA THR A 68 19.23 -3.89 -8.11
C THR A 68 19.26 -2.46 -7.56
N GLY A 69 19.50 -1.44 -8.40
CA GLY A 69 19.47 -0.04 -7.98
C GLY A 69 18.16 0.38 -7.27
N PRO A 70 18.18 1.19 -6.19
CA PRO A 70 16.98 1.57 -5.45
C PRO A 70 15.88 2.19 -6.31
N LYS A 71 16.25 3.01 -7.30
CA LYS A 71 15.30 3.65 -8.22
C LYS A 71 14.56 2.63 -9.08
N VAL A 72 15.27 1.62 -9.60
CA VAL A 72 14.67 0.56 -10.43
C VAL A 72 13.67 -0.25 -9.60
N ILE A 73 14.01 -0.60 -8.37
CA ILE A 73 13.07 -1.27 -7.45
C ILE A 73 11.83 -0.40 -7.21
N ALA A 74 12.02 0.89 -6.95
CA ALA A 74 10.93 1.83 -6.75
C ALA A 74 10.04 1.97 -8.01
N GLU A 75 10.62 1.90 -9.21
CA GLU A 75 9.89 1.90 -10.49
C GLU A 75 8.99 0.66 -10.61
N HIS A 76 9.48 -0.54 -10.24
CA HIS A 76 8.68 -1.75 -10.23
C HIS A 76 7.49 -1.66 -9.26
N ILE A 77 7.72 -1.21 -8.02
CA ILE A 77 6.65 -0.99 -7.03
C ILE A 77 5.63 0.01 -7.57
N THR A 78 6.11 1.12 -8.11
CA THR A 78 5.26 2.22 -8.60
C THR A 78 4.46 1.81 -9.82
N ARG A 79 5.00 1.00 -10.72
CA ARG A 79 4.27 0.50 -11.89
C ARG A 79 3.09 -0.39 -11.50
N ILE A 80 3.27 -1.24 -10.50
CA ILE A 80 2.17 -2.05 -9.95
C ILE A 80 1.11 -1.13 -9.31
N ASP A 81 1.54 -0.12 -8.54
CA ASP A 81 0.61 0.81 -7.90
C ASP A 81 -0.15 1.69 -8.91
N ILE A 82 0.50 2.10 -10.00
CA ILE A 82 -0.13 2.78 -11.14
C ILE A 82 -1.19 1.88 -11.78
N GLY A 83 -0.85 0.62 -12.06
CA GLY A 83 -1.79 -0.34 -12.65
C GLY A 83 -3.01 -0.61 -11.75
N LEU A 84 -2.82 -0.58 -10.43
CA LEU A 84 -3.90 -0.75 -9.48
C LEU A 84 -4.81 0.48 -9.35
N LEU A 85 -4.26 1.70 -9.34
CA LEU A 85 -4.98 2.91 -8.97
C LEU A 85 -5.28 3.86 -10.13
N ILE A 86 -4.35 4.02 -11.06
CA ILE A 86 -4.31 5.16 -11.99
C ILE A 86 -4.67 4.77 -13.42
N GLU A 87 -4.26 3.56 -13.84
CA GLU A 87 -4.37 3.10 -15.22
C GLU A 87 -5.80 3.17 -15.76
N GLU A 88 -5.91 3.64 -17.00
CA GLU A 88 -7.19 3.72 -17.68
C GLU A 88 -7.61 2.33 -18.12
N LEU A 89 -8.88 2.01 -17.89
CA LEU A 89 -9.46 0.80 -18.43
C LEU A 89 -9.52 0.91 -19.96
N PRO A 90 -9.25 -0.19 -20.69
CA PRO A 90 -9.37 -0.22 -22.14
C PRO A 90 -10.73 0.28 -22.62
N GLU A 91 -10.76 0.88 -23.81
CA GLU A 91 -12.01 1.15 -24.52
C GLU A 91 -12.58 -0.20 -25.00
N ASP A 92 -13.69 -0.61 -24.39
CA ASP A 92 -14.42 -1.83 -24.73
C ASP A 92 -15.90 -1.47 -24.92
N GLU A 93 -16.49 -1.89 -26.03
CA GLU A 93 -17.90 -1.63 -26.35
C GLU A 93 -18.85 -2.39 -25.42
N ASP A 94 -18.40 -3.51 -24.82
CA ASP A 94 -19.16 -4.33 -23.88
C ASP A 94 -18.91 -3.95 -22.40
N ARG A 95 -18.24 -2.83 -22.15
CA ARG A 95 -17.84 -2.39 -20.81
C ARG A 95 -19.05 -2.14 -19.91
N ASN A 96 -19.00 -2.66 -18.69
CA ASN A 96 -20.04 -2.38 -17.70
C ASN A 96 -19.99 -0.89 -17.34
N VAL A 97 -21.16 -0.26 -17.20
CA VAL A 97 -21.27 1.15 -16.79
C VAL A 97 -20.59 1.45 -15.45
N LEU A 98 -20.38 0.43 -14.61
CA LEU A 98 -19.71 0.52 -13.32
C LEU A 98 -18.19 0.30 -13.38
N ASP A 99 -17.64 -0.06 -14.54
CA ASP A 99 -16.21 -0.25 -14.71
C ASP A 99 -15.51 1.09 -14.63
N CYS A 100 -14.66 1.25 -13.61
CA CYS A 100 -13.93 2.47 -13.31
C CYS A 100 -12.49 2.16 -12.91
N CYS A 101 -11.58 3.13 -13.00
CA CYS A 101 -10.20 2.93 -12.58
C CYS A 101 -10.13 2.76 -11.06
N GLY A 102 -9.02 2.26 -10.53
CA GLY A 102 -8.91 1.97 -9.10
C GLY A 102 -9.15 3.19 -8.21
N LEU A 103 -8.65 4.36 -8.58
CA LEU A 103 -8.85 5.59 -7.80
C LEU A 103 -10.32 6.04 -7.77
N GLU A 104 -11.07 5.82 -8.85
CA GLU A 104 -12.52 6.02 -8.87
C GLU A 104 -13.21 5.00 -7.96
N MET A 105 -12.92 3.71 -8.17
CA MET A 105 -13.46 2.60 -7.38
C MET A 105 -13.26 2.79 -5.88
N LEU A 106 -12.07 3.25 -5.47
CA LEU A 106 -11.73 3.58 -4.08
C LEU A 106 -12.79 4.47 -3.41
N THR A 107 -13.27 5.50 -4.11
CA THR A 107 -14.21 6.51 -3.58
C THR A 107 -15.67 6.07 -3.57
N LEU A 108 -16.01 5.06 -4.38
CA LEU A 108 -17.38 4.60 -4.57
C LEU A 108 -17.84 3.67 -3.44
N PRO A 109 -19.15 3.65 -3.11
CA PRO A 109 -19.68 2.77 -2.06
C PRO A 109 -19.35 1.29 -2.27
N PHE A 110 -19.46 0.80 -3.51
CA PHE A 110 -19.18 -0.60 -3.88
C PHE A 110 -17.67 -0.95 -3.90
N GLY A 111 -16.78 0.03 -3.73
CA GLY A 111 -15.32 -0.16 -3.70
C GLY A 111 -14.76 -0.81 -2.43
N LYS A 112 -15.60 -1.37 -1.54
CA LYS A 112 -15.18 -1.92 -0.25
C LYS A 112 -14.11 -3.02 -0.38
N VAL A 113 -14.30 -3.94 -1.34
CA VAL A 113 -13.32 -5.02 -1.57
C VAL A 113 -11.99 -4.45 -2.06
N PHE A 114 -12.02 -3.46 -2.98
CA PHE A 114 -10.81 -2.79 -3.43
C PHE A 114 -10.11 -2.01 -2.31
N ARG A 115 -10.85 -1.39 -1.38
CA ARG A 115 -10.25 -0.76 -0.19
C ARG A 115 -9.55 -1.80 0.70
N ALA A 116 -10.12 -2.99 0.86
CA ALA A 116 -9.46 -4.09 1.56
C ALA A 116 -8.20 -4.57 0.81
N ASP A 117 -8.22 -4.63 -0.53
CA ASP A 117 -7.04 -4.96 -1.34
C ASP A 117 -5.89 -3.95 -1.11
N LEU A 118 -6.18 -2.64 -1.07
CA LEU A 118 -5.16 -1.62 -0.79
C LEU A 118 -4.56 -1.75 0.63
N ILE A 119 -5.39 -2.14 1.61
CA ILE A 119 -4.93 -2.43 2.98
C ILE A 119 -4.05 -3.67 3.00
N GLU A 120 -4.44 -4.76 2.33
CA GLU A 120 -3.64 -5.99 2.20
C GLU A 120 -2.29 -5.72 1.54
N ARG A 121 -2.28 -4.97 0.43
CA ARG A 121 -1.06 -4.59 -0.27
C ARG A 121 -0.11 -3.78 0.63
N THR A 122 -0.66 -2.82 1.37
CA THR A 122 0.12 -2.02 2.32
C THR A 122 0.74 -2.90 3.41
N GLN A 123 -0.07 -3.79 4.02
CA GLN A 123 0.41 -4.70 5.06
C GLN A 123 1.47 -5.66 4.54
N CYS A 124 1.29 -6.21 3.34
CA CYS A 124 2.27 -7.08 2.70
C CYS A 124 3.62 -6.40 2.51
N ILE A 125 3.65 -5.17 1.96
CA ILE A 125 4.90 -4.42 1.78
C ILE A 125 5.54 -4.10 3.14
N LYS A 126 4.76 -3.60 4.11
CA LYS A 126 5.21 -3.33 5.48
C LYS A 126 5.90 -4.57 6.09
N LEU A 127 5.26 -5.73 5.99
CA LEU A 127 5.76 -6.99 6.54
C LEU A 127 6.98 -7.51 5.76
N MET A 128 7.02 -7.36 4.43
CA MET A 128 8.19 -7.72 3.63
C MET A 128 9.44 -6.92 3.99
N VAL A 129 9.30 -5.61 4.24
CA VAL A 129 10.40 -4.78 4.75
C VAL A 129 10.92 -5.36 6.07
N ALA A 130 10.02 -5.67 7.01
CA ALA A 130 10.43 -6.17 8.31
C ALA A 130 11.04 -7.58 8.25
N VAL A 131 10.43 -8.50 7.49
CA VAL A 131 10.91 -9.87 7.30
C VAL A 131 12.31 -9.86 6.69
N THR A 132 12.55 -9.07 5.64
CA THR A 132 13.86 -9.06 4.97
C THR A 132 14.97 -8.60 5.91
N ILE A 133 14.71 -7.63 6.79
CA ILE A 133 15.67 -7.14 7.78
C ILE A 133 15.84 -8.16 8.92
N LEU A 134 14.76 -8.62 9.56
CA LEU A 134 14.83 -9.46 10.76
C LEU A 134 15.37 -10.88 10.52
N THR A 135 15.35 -11.34 9.27
CA THR A 135 15.88 -12.66 8.91
C THR A 135 17.34 -12.62 8.44
N CYS A 136 18.01 -11.47 8.53
CA CYS A 136 19.45 -11.39 8.28
C CYS A 136 20.26 -12.01 9.42
N GLN A 137 21.41 -12.58 9.08
CA GLN A 137 22.27 -13.28 10.04
C GLN A 137 23.05 -12.30 10.91
N THR A 138 23.60 -11.23 10.31
CA THR A 138 24.46 -10.26 11.02
C THR A 138 23.83 -8.87 11.09
N ASP A 139 24.23 -8.05 12.07
CA ASP A 139 23.81 -6.64 12.15
C ASP A 139 24.34 -5.78 10.99
N LEU A 140 25.45 -6.20 10.37
CA LEU A 140 25.97 -5.56 9.16
C LEU A 140 24.99 -5.75 8.00
N ASP A 141 24.52 -6.97 7.77
CA ASP A 141 23.53 -7.26 6.71
C ASP A 141 22.19 -6.59 7.02
N ARG A 142 21.79 -6.52 8.30
CA ARG A 142 20.60 -5.78 8.75
C ARG A 142 20.73 -4.29 8.43
N ALA A 143 21.87 -3.68 8.75
CA ALA A 143 22.13 -2.27 8.48
C ALA A 143 22.18 -1.96 6.97
N GLU A 144 22.72 -2.87 6.16
CA GLU A 144 22.72 -2.74 4.70
C GLU A 144 21.31 -2.77 4.11
N LEU A 145 20.47 -3.74 4.51
CA LEU A 145 19.07 -3.78 4.07
C LEU A 145 18.25 -2.61 4.60
N LEU A 146 18.51 -2.13 5.83
CA LEU A 146 17.92 -0.89 6.34
C LEU A 146 18.26 0.29 5.43
N SER A 147 19.54 0.48 5.10
CA SER A 147 19.96 1.52 4.16
C SER A 147 19.28 1.36 2.80
N LYS A 148 19.19 0.13 2.29
CA LYS A 148 18.56 -0.15 1.00
C LYS A 148 17.09 0.23 0.97
N TRP A 149 16.31 -0.17 1.97
CA TRP A 149 14.89 0.19 2.07
C TRP A 149 14.68 1.69 2.26
N ILE A 150 15.55 2.37 3.01
CA ILE A 150 15.52 3.84 3.13
C ILE A 150 15.73 4.49 1.76
N GLN A 151 16.72 4.04 0.97
CA GLN A 151 16.97 4.55 -0.37
C GLN A 151 15.77 4.29 -1.31
N ILE A 152 15.18 3.09 -1.26
CA ILE A 152 13.97 2.77 -2.04
C ILE A 152 12.81 3.70 -1.63
N ALA A 153 12.61 3.98 -0.33
CA ALA A 153 11.60 4.91 0.13
C ALA A 153 11.83 6.35 -0.39
N VAL A 154 13.08 6.80 -0.43
CA VAL A 154 13.46 8.09 -1.03
C VAL A 154 13.07 8.11 -2.51
N GLU A 155 13.46 7.12 -3.30
CA GLU A 155 13.16 7.09 -4.74
C GLU A 155 11.65 7.02 -5.00
N THR A 156 10.94 6.16 -4.25
CA THR A 156 9.49 5.97 -4.36
C THR A 156 8.73 7.27 -4.11
N LYS A 157 9.15 8.05 -3.11
CA LYS A 157 8.53 9.36 -2.81
C LYS A 157 8.98 10.44 -3.79
N THR A 158 10.28 10.64 -3.93
CA THR A 158 10.86 11.88 -4.46
C THR A 158 11.00 11.84 -5.98
N ALA A 159 11.47 10.72 -6.52
CA ALA A 159 11.66 10.56 -7.96
C ALA A 159 10.34 10.17 -8.65
N LEU A 160 9.56 9.30 -8.02
CA LEU A 160 8.40 8.67 -8.67
C LEU A 160 7.06 9.26 -8.22
N GLY A 161 7.02 10.04 -7.14
CA GLY A 161 5.78 10.63 -6.65
C GLY A 161 4.75 9.60 -6.19
N ASN A 162 5.18 8.41 -5.77
CA ASN A 162 4.32 7.35 -5.28
C ASN A 162 4.21 7.43 -3.75
N LEU A 163 3.21 8.17 -3.27
CA LEU A 163 2.98 8.38 -1.84
C LEU A 163 2.36 7.14 -1.16
N PHE A 164 1.65 6.31 -1.92
CA PHE A 164 1.08 5.05 -1.43
C PHE A 164 2.17 4.03 -1.10
N GLY A 165 3.03 3.71 -2.06
CA GLY A 165 4.18 2.81 -1.88
C GLY A 165 5.18 3.33 -0.84
N PHE A 166 5.47 4.65 -0.85
CA PHE A 166 6.31 5.28 0.18
C PHE A 166 5.77 5.04 1.59
N CYS A 167 4.46 5.24 1.80
CA CYS A 167 3.83 5.02 3.09
C CYS A 167 4.00 3.56 3.54
N ALA A 168 3.74 2.59 2.67
CA ALA A 168 3.87 1.18 3.01
C ALA A 168 5.30 0.78 3.42
N ILE A 169 6.33 1.26 2.69
CA ILE A 169 7.74 1.01 3.04
C ILE A 169 8.09 1.65 4.39
N MET A 170 7.69 2.90 4.60
CA MET A 170 7.97 3.63 5.84
C MET A 170 7.28 3.00 7.04
N LEU A 171 6.07 2.46 6.89
CA LEU A 171 5.40 1.71 7.94
C LEU A 171 6.20 0.48 8.36
N GLY A 172 6.83 -0.22 7.40
CA GLY A 172 7.72 -1.35 7.68
C GLY A 172 8.99 -0.92 8.41
N LEU A 173 9.65 0.14 7.94
CA LEU A 173 10.84 0.70 8.61
C LEU A 173 10.54 1.18 10.03
N CYS A 174 9.36 1.76 10.26
CA CYS A 174 8.92 2.27 11.57
C CYS A 174 8.29 1.21 12.48
N MET A 175 8.25 -0.07 12.09
CA MET A 175 7.76 -1.13 12.96
C MET A 175 8.57 -1.18 14.27
N PRO A 176 7.92 -1.29 15.46
CA PRO A 176 8.64 -1.37 16.73
C PRO A 176 9.71 -2.47 16.77
N GLN A 177 9.43 -3.60 16.10
CA GLN A 177 10.34 -4.73 15.94
C GLN A 177 11.64 -4.35 15.22
N ILE A 178 11.57 -3.44 14.25
CA ILE A 178 12.73 -2.94 13.50
C ILE A 178 13.43 -1.82 14.28
N GLN A 179 12.65 -0.96 14.93
CA GLN A 179 13.18 0.20 15.67
C GLN A 179 14.04 -0.19 16.88
N LYS A 180 13.77 -1.34 17.50
CA LYS A 180 14.56 -1.82 18.65
C LYS A 180 15.87 -2.52 18.30
N LEU A 181 16.24 -2.63 17.02
CA LEU A 181 17.50 -3.23 16.57
C LEU A 181 18.69 -2.28 16.77
N GLU A 182 19.05 -1.99 18.02
CA GLU A 182 20.00 -0.92 18.37
C GLU A 182 21.34 -1.03 17.62
N GLN A 183 21.91 -2.23 17.55
CA GLN A 183 23.20 -2.45 16.90
C GLN A 183 23.16 -2.21 15.39
N ALA A 184 22.11 -2.68 14.70
CA ALA A 184 21.93 -2.42 13.27
C ALA A 184 21.74 -0.92 12.98
N TRP A 185 20.97 -0.20 13.80
CA TRP A 185 20.81 1.26 13.69
C TRP A 185 22.10 2.02 13.98
N HIS A 186 22.91 1.54 14.94
CA HIS A 186 24.21 2.12 15.23
C HIS A 186 25.17 1.96 14.04
N ILE A 187 25.26 0.76 13.46
CA ILE A 187 26.04 0.50 12.24
C ILE A 187 25.54 1.36 11.08
N LEU A 188 24.22 1.50 10.91
CA LEU A 188 23.64 2.36 9.87
C LEU A 188 24.13 3.80 10.01
N ARG A 189 24.14 4.37 11.22
CA ARG A 189 24.63 5.74 11.47
C ARG A 189 26.12 5.89 11.15
N GLN A 190 26.92 4.84 11.37
CA GLN A 190 28.36 4.86 11.12
C GLN A 190 28.74 4.65 9.65
N LYS A 191 28.10 3.69 8.96
CA LYS A 191 28.48 3.26 7.60
C LYS A 191 27.61 3.89 6.50
N TYR A 192 26.34 4.17 6.81
CA TYR A 192 25.34 4.68 5.87
C TYR A 192 24.72 5.98 6.40
N THR A 193 25.57 6.93 6.81
CA THR A 193 25.18 8.15 7.53
C THR A 193 24.11 8.96 6.81
N ASP A 194 24.19 9.08 5.47
CA ASP A 194 23.20 9.80 4.67
C ASP A 194 21.81 9.14 4.73
N SER A 195 21.76 7.81 4.73
CA SER A 195 20.51 7.07 4.88
C SER A 195 19.92 7.29 6.28
N ALA A 196 20.75 7.18 7.32
CA ALA A 196 20.31 7.40 8.70
C ALA A 196 19.77 8.82 8.91
N PHE A 197 20.50 9.83 8.44
CA PHE A 197 20.06 11.23 8.51
C PHE A 197 18.77 11.45 7.72
N THR A 198 18.69 10.95 6.49
CA THR A 198 17.51 11.11 5.64
C THR A 198 16.27 10.48 6.26
N PHE A 199 16.41 9.29 6.86
CA PHE A 199 15.31 8.61 7.53
C PHE A 199 14.75 9.41 8.71
N GLU A 200 15.62 9.86 9.63
CA GLU A 200 15.19 10.60 10.83
C GLU A 200 14.73 12.03 10.51
N ALA A 201 15.49 12.75 9.70
CA ALA A 201 15.27 14.19 9.47
C ALA A 201 14.23 14.48 8.38
N LYS A 202 13.98 13.54 7.45
CA LYS A 202 13.11 13.79 6.30
C LYS A 202 11.96 12.79 6.21
N LEU A 203 12.24 11.49 6.19
CA LEU A 203 11.21 10.49 5.87
C LEU A 203 10.21 10.29 7.01
N ARG A 204 10.66 10.14 8.25
CA ARG A 204 9.75 10.02 9.40
C ARG A 204 8.84 11.25 9.58
N PRO A 205 9.35 12.50 9.59
CA PRO A 205 8.50 13.67 9.64
C PRO A 205 7.50 13.73 8.49
N THR A 206 7.91 13.31 7.27
CA THR A 206 7.00 13.23 6.13
C THR A 206 5.86 12.23 6.37
N LEU A 207 6.16 11.02 6.88
CA LEU A 207 5.11 10.04 7.16
C LEU A 207 4.12 10.60 8.19
N ILE A 208 4.61 11.26 9.23
CA ILE A 208 3.78 11.89 10.26
C ILE A 208 2.90 12.99 9.64
N SER A 209 3.46 13.89 8.83
CA SER A 209 2.67 14.97 8.21
C SER A 209 1.67 14.47 7.16
N MET A 210 1.99 13.40 6.44
CA MET A 210 1.05 12.71 5.55
C MET A 210 -0.11 12.10 6.34
N ASN A 211 0.21 11.43 7.45
CA ASN A 211 -0.77 10.87 8.37
C ASN A 211 -1.64 11.99 8.97
N GLU A 212 -1.08 13.10 9.42
CA GLU A 212 -1.86 14.21 9.99
C GLU A 212 -2.59 15.08 8.93
N CYS A 213 -2.55 14.69 7.65
CA CYS A 213 -3.11 15.43 6.51
C CYS A 213 -2.61 16.88 6.40
N SER A 214 -1.41 17.16 6.91
CA SER A 214 -0.76 18.48 6.89
C SER A 214 0.25 18.64 5.76
N ASN A 215 0.49 17.58 4.99
CA ASN A 215 1.41 17.59 3.85
C ASN A 215 0.68 17.88 2.53
N PRO A 216 0.87 19.07 1.91
CA PRO A 216 0.30 19.35 0.60
C PRO A 216 0.91 18.42 -0.45
N GLN A 217 0.06 17.89 -1.34
CA GLN A 217 0.53 17.01 -2.42
C GLN A 217 1.34 17.81 -3.45
N ALA A 218 2.52 17.29 -3.79
CA ALA A 218 3.38 17.92 -4.77
C ALA A 218 2.83 17.74 -6.20
N PRO A 219 3.07 18.68 -7.13
CA PRO A 219 2.56 18.57 -8.51
C PRO A 219 3.05 17.34 -9.29
N ASN A 220 4.20 16.78 -8.90
CA ASN A 220 4.77 15.55 -9.48
C ASN A 220 4.23 14.26 -8.82
N THR A 221 3.17 14.33 -8.02
CA THR A 221 2.54 13.13 -7.44
C THR A 221 1.99 12.26 -8.56
N THR A 222 2.34 10.99 -8.57
CA THR A 222 1.87 9.99 -9.54
C THR A 222 0.81 9.09 -8.91
N VAL A 223 1.05 8.63 -7.68
CA VAL A 223 0.10 7.82 -6.91
C VAL A 223 -0.15 8.53 -5.57
N PRO A 224 -1.37 9.00 -5.30
CA PRO A 224 -1.67 9.76 -4.08
C PRO A 224 -1.65 8.87 -2.83
N HIS A 225 -1.64 9.51 -1.67
CA HIS A 225 -1.71 8.82 -0.40
C HIS A 225 -3.16 8.36 -0.10
N VAL A 226 -3.50 7.13 -0.51
CA VAL A 226 -4.87 6.61 -0.46
C VAL A 226 -5.19 5.74 0.76
N LEU A 227 -4.16 5.29 1.50
CA LEU A 227 -4.33 4.33 2.60
C LEU A 227 -5.28 4.86 3.69
N LEU A 228 -5.12 6.12 4.11
CA LEU A 228 -5.92 6.66 5.21
C LEU A 228 -7.38 6.81 4.82
N TYR A 229 -7.66 7.20 3.57
CA TYR A 229 -9.02 7.17 3.07
C TYR A 229 -9.60 5.75 3.08
N ALA A 230 -8.84 4.74 2.65
CA ALA A 230 -9.30 3.35 2.68
C ALA A 230 -9.62 2.86 4.10
N LEU A 231 -8.77 3.18 5.08
CA LEU A 231 -8.98 2.83 6.49
C LEU A 231 -10.18 3.56 7.10
N LEU A 232 -10.37 4.85 6.77
CA LEU A 232 -11.43 5.68 7.35
C LEU A 232 -12.81 5.43 6.73
N LYS A 233 -12.88 5.18 5.42
CA LYS A 233 -14.14 5.05 4.69
C LYS A 233 -15.02 3.91 5.20
N ASP A 234 -14.41 2.77 5.52
CA ASP A 234 -15.11 1.58 6.02
C ASP A 234 -14.96 1.39 7.53
N ARG A 235 -14.41 2.39 8.24
CA ARG A 235 -14.27 2.31 9.69
C ARG A 235 -15.65 2.29 10.34
N PRO A 236 -15.98 1.27 11.16
CA PRO A 236 -17.27 1.22 11.81
C PRO A 236 -17.35 2.30 12.89
N ILE A 237 -18.54 2.89 13.08
CA ILE A 237 -18.73 3.97 14.05
C ILE A 237 -18.37 3.56 15.50
N ILE A 238 -18.55 2.27 15.81
CA ILE A 238 -18.19 1.72 17.12
C ILE A 238 -16.69 1.87 17.42
N ASP A 239 -15.83 1.84 16.39
CA ASP A 239 -14.38 2.01 16.54
C ASP A 239 -13.98 3.46 16.84
N ILE A 240 -14.83 4.41 16.49
CA ILE A 240 -14.62 5.83 16.79
C ILE A 240 -15.10 6.14 18.21
N ILE A 241 -16.22 5.52 18.63
CA ILE A 241 -16.84 5.81 19.93
C ILE A 241 -16.22 4.96 21.06
N SER A 242 -15.78 3.74 20.77
CA SER A 242 -15.29 2.77 21.75
C SER A 242 -13.77 2.61 21.74
N VAL A 243 -13.05 3.72 21.65
CA VAL A 243 -11.56 3.77 21.60
C VAL A 243 -10.90 2.95 22.71
N ASN A 244 -11.59 2.74 23.84
CA ASN A 244 -11.08 2.04 25.03
C ASN A 244 -11.66 0.62 25.25
N ASN A 245 -12.56 0.09 24.41
CA ASN A 245 -13.37 -1.08 24.79
C ASN A 245 -13.65 -2.13 23.69
N VAL A 246 -12.96 -2.09 22.55
CA VAL A 246 -13.08 -3.13 21.49
C VAL A 246 -11.84 -4.00 21.46
N ASN A 247 -12.02 -5.31 21.32
CA ASN A 247 -10.94 -6.27 21.05
C ASN A 247 -10.13 -5.77 19.85
N LEU A 248 -8.91 -5.28 20.11
CA LEU A 248 -8.00 -4.79 19.07
C LEU A 248 -7.56 -5.89 18.08
N ASP A 249 -7.80 -7.16 18.43
CA ASP A 249 -7.34 -8.33 17.69
C ASP A 249 -8.04 -8.54 16.34
N ASP A 250 -9.27 -8.04 16.14
CA ASP A 250 -10.03 -8.19 14.89
C ASP A 250 -9.72 -7.09 13.85
N ARG A 251 -8.73 -6.23 14.11
CA ARG A 251 -8.44 -5.06 13.26
C ARG A 251 -7.07 -5.17 12.60
N SER A 252 -6.97 -4.57 11.41
CA SER A 252 -5.68 -4.30 10.80
C SER A 252 -4.82 -3.47 11.76
N SER A 253 -3.59 -3.92 12.02
CA SER A 253 -2.60 -3.20 12.86
C SER A 253 -2.28 -1.79 12.34
N LEU A 254 -2.65 -1.47 11.09
CA LEU A 254 -2.55 -0.13 10.52
C LEU A 254 -3.44 0.89 11.24
N TYR A 255 -4.57 0.50 11.83
CA TYR A 255 -5.38 1.46 12.62
C TYR A 255 -4.58 2.01 13.79
N GLY A 256 -3.92 1.13 14.56
CA GLY A 256 -3.06 1.53 15.66
C GLY A 256 -1.85 2.36 15.21
N THR A 257 -1.28 2.04 14.05
CA THR A 257 -0.06 2.68 13.56
C THR A 257 -0.32 4.04 12.91
N CYS A 258 -1.37 4.13 12.09
CA CYS A 258 -1.66 5.30 11.27
C CYS A 258 -2.63 6.26 11.96
N ILE A 259 -3.69 5.76 12.62
CA ILE A 259 -4.81 6.59 13.07
C ILE A 259 -4.73 6.86 14.58
N THR A 260 -4.60 5.82 15.41
CA THR A 260 -4.64 5.96 16.88
C THR A 260 -3.58 6.94 17.41
N ALA A 261 -2.45 7.07 16.72
CA ALA A 261 -1.37 7.99 17.07
C ALA A 261 -1.82 9.45 17.13
N TRP A 262 -2.66 9.92 16.20
CA TRP A 262 -3.16 11.30 16.22
C TRP A 262 -4.44 11.43 17.04
N GLU A 263 -5.26 10.38 17.14
CA GLU A 263 -6.46 10.38 18.00
C GLU A 263 -6.09 10.55 19.47
N ALA A 264 -4.97 9.96 19.89
CA ALA A 264 -4.46 10.07 21.25
C ALA A 264 -3.74 11.40 21.55
N LYS A 265 -3.27 12.11 20.52
CA LYS A 265 -2.45 13.33 20.68
C LYS A 265 -3.23 14.62 20.47
N ALA A 266 -4.25 14.63 19.63
CA ALA A 266 -5.01 15.82 19.29
C ALA A 266 -6.11 16.12 20.32
N ASP A 267 -6.30 17.41 20.64
CA ASP A 267 -7.27 17.87 21.65
C ASP A 267 -8.73 17.55 21.27
N ASP A 268 -9.01 17.41 19.98
CA ASP A 268 -10.33 17.08 19.42
C ASP A 268 -10.47 15.59 19.08
N PHE A 269 -9.62 14.74 19.68
CA PHE A 269 -9.54 13.31 19.41
C PHE A 269 -9.28 12.97 17.93
N GLY A 270 -8.65 13.89 17.18
CA GLY A 270 -8.30 13.71 15.78
C GLY A 270 -9.45 13.93 14.81
N MET A 271 -10.58 14.49 15.25
CA MET A 271 -11.76 14.71 14.39
C MET A 271 -11.47 15.69 13.24
N THR A 272 -10.66 16.73 13.47
CA THR A 272 -10.20 17.65 12.42
C THR A 272 -9.34 16.91 11.40
N ILE A 273 -8.40 16.07 11.84
CA ILE A 273 -7.53 15.29 10.93
C ILE A 273 -8.36 14.31 10.10
N ASN A 274 -9.33 13.63 10.72
CA ASN A 274 -10.28 12.77 10.01
C ASN A 274 -11.06 13.55 8.93
N PHE A 275 -11.58 14.74 9.26
CA PHE A 275 -12.25 15.59 8.29
C PHE A 275 -11.32 15.99 7.14
N LEU A 276 -10.09 16.39 7.43
CA LEU A 276 -9.11 16.79 6.43
C LEU A 276 -8.79 15.65 5.44
N HIS A 277 -8.69 14.40 5.90
CA HIS A 277 -8.53 13.25 4.99
C HIS A 277 -9.74 13.04 4.09
N LEU A 278 -10.95 13.15 4.64
CA LEU A 278 -12.18 13.01 3.86
C LEU A 278 -12.34 14.15 2.85
N ASP A 279 -11.96 15.37 3.21
CA ASP A 279 -11.98 16.53 2.31
C ASP A 279 -10.89 16.43 1.23
N SER A 280 -9.67 16.03 1.61
CA SER A 280 -8.57 15.77 0.69
C SER A 280 -8.93 14.71 -0.35
N ALA A 281 -9.64 13.64 0.05
CA ALA A 281 -10.08 12.59 -0.86
C ALA A 281 -11.06 13.08 -1.95
N ARG A 282 -11.78 14.19 -1.72
CA ARG A 282 -12.61 14.83 -2.76
C ARG A 282 -11.77 15.31 -3.94
N HIS A 283 -10.49 15.59 -3.71
CA HIS A 283 -9.55 16.06 -4.71
C HIS A 283 -8.87 14.94 -5.48
N PHE A 284 -9.03 13.66 -5.10
CA PHE A 284 -8.42 12.53 -5.83
C PHE A 284 -8.88 12.50 -7.29
N LEU A 285 -10.19 12.60 -7.53
CA LEU A 285 -10.74 12.54 -8.88
C LEU A 285 -10.52 13.84 -9.66
N ASN A 286 -10.53 15.00 -8.96
CA ASN A 286 -10.19 16.29 -9.57
C ASN A 286 -8.75 16.31 -10.13
N ASN A 287 -7.84 15.56 -9.50
CA ASN A 287 -6.44 15.45 -9.90
C ASN A 287 -6.11 14.18 -10.72
N LEU A 288 -7.10 13.34 -11.04
CA LEU A 288 -6.85 12.07 -11.72
C LEU A 288 -6.16 12.24 -13.08
N SER A 289 -6.52 13.26 -13.84
CA SER A 289 -5.86 13.59 -15.12
C SER A 289 -4.39 13.97 -14.94
N LEU A 290 -4.04 14.66 -13.85
CA LEU A 290 -2.65 14.98 -13.49
C LEU A 290 -1.89 13.70 -13.13
N TYR A 291 -2.46 12.84 -12.28
CA TYR A 291 -1.83 11.57 -11.90
C TYR A 291 -1.56 10.68 -13.11
N ARG A 292 -2.53 10.57 -14.04
CA ARG A 292 -2.38 9.82 -15.30
C ARG A 292 -1.29 10.39 -16.19
N LYS A 293 -1.22 11.72 -16.31
CA LYS A 293 -0.15 12.39 -17.07
C LYS A 293 1.23 12.09 -16.48
N ASN A 294 1.38 12.19 -15.16
CA ASN A 294 2.63 11.90 -14.47
C ASN A 294 3.02 10.42 -14.60
N ALA A 295 2.04 9.51 -14.46
CA ALA A 295 2.23 8.08 -14.66
C ALA A 295 2.72 7.76 -16.08
N LYS A 296 2.10 8.36 -17.09
CA LYS A 296 2.51 8.16 -18.50
C LYS A 296 3.95 8.59 -18.75
N ILE A 297 4.34 9.78 -18.28
CA ILE A 297 5.72 10.28 -18.41
C ILE A 297 6.70 9.33 -17.73
N LEU A 298 6.40 8.90 -16.50
CA LEU A 298 7.24 7.97 -15.74
C LEU A 298 7.40 6.63 -16.48
N LEU A 299 6.31 6.06 -17.00
CA LEU A 299 6.35 4.79 -17.73
C LEU A 299 7.11 4.89 -19.06
N GLU A 300 7.04 6.04 -19.75
CA GLU A 300 7.80 6.30 -20.98
C GLU A 300 9.31 6.50 -20.72
N GLU A 301 9.67 7.10 -19.59
CA GLU A 301 11.07 7.33 -19.17
C GLU A 301 11.72 6.10 -18.51
N SER A 302 10.92 5.18 -17.96
CA SER A 302 11.41 3.97 -17.29
C SER A 302 12.13 3.00 -18.24
N SER A 303 12.96 2.10 -17.69
CA SER A 303 13.68 1.10 -18.48
C SER A 303 12.72 0.27 -19.34
N LYS A 304 12.93 0.29 -20.68
CA LYS A 304 12.14 -0.51 -21.63
C LYS A 304 12.24 -2.02 -21.39
N ARG A 305 13.29 -2.48 -20.68
CA ARG A 305 13.45 -3.87 -20.27
C ARG A 305 13.06 -3.96 -18.80
N LEU A 306 11.85 -4.43 -18.56
CA LEU A 306 11.36 -4.77 -17.24
C LEU A 306 11.86 -6.16 -16.90
N ASP A 307 12.40 -6.30 -15.70
CA ASP A 307 12.62 -7.61 -15.11
C ASP A 307 11.27 -8.15 -14.61
N GLU A 308 10.76 -9.18 -15.29
CA GLU A 308 9.50 -9.84 -14.94
C GLU A 308 9.58 -10.51 -13.57
N LEU A 309 10.74 -11.09 -13.24
CA LEU A 309 10.96 -11.76 -11.96
C LEU A 309 10.94 -10.73 -10.82
N LEU A 310 11.60 -9.59 -11.02
CA LEU A 310 11.57 -8.49 -10.06
C LEU A 310 10.16 -7.88 -9.94
N SER A 311 9.41 -7.82 -11.04
CA SER A 311 8.02 -7.34 -11.01
C SER A 311 7.14 -8.26 -10.17
N ASP A 312 7.24 -9.57 -10.39
CA ASP A 312 6.54 -10.58 -9.59
C ASP A 312 6.89 -10.48 -8.11
N ALA A 313 8.15 -10.20 -7.79
CA ALA A 313 8.64 -10.08 -6.43
C ALA A 313 7.92 -8.99 -5.61
N PHE A 314 7.34 -7.96 -6.26
CA PHE A 314 6.63 -6.87 -5.59
C PHE A 314 5.09 -6.93 -5.75
N ARG A 315 4.58 -8.00 -6.36
CA ARG A 315 3.14 -8.26 -6.44
C ARG A 315 2.61 -8.71 -5.08
N THR A 316 1.38 -8.29 -4.78
CA THR A 316 0.72 -8.67 -3.51
C THR A 316 0.51 -10.17 -3.45
N GLU A 317 0.24 -10.81 -4.59
CA GLU A 317 0.05 -12.25 -4.69
C GLU A 317 1.31 -13.03 -4.32
N PHE A 318 2.48 -12.57 -4.79
CA PHE A 318 3.77 -13.11 -4.35
C PHE A 318 3.95 -12.90 -2.85
N HIS A 319 3.74 -11.68 -2.33
CA HIS A 319 3.91 -11.42 -0.90
C HIS A 319 3.02 -12.32 -0.04
N VAL A 320 1.75 -12.50 -0.40
CA VAL A 320 0.83 -13.35 0.37
C VAL A 320 1.27 -14.81 0.34
N LYS A 321 1.59 -15.36 -0.84
CA LYS A 321 2.08 -16.73 -0.95
C LYS A 321 3.41 -16.91 -0.21
N PHE A 322 4.35 -15.99 -0.39
CA PHE A 322 5.67 -16.06 0.24
C PHE A 322 5.57 -15.99 1.78
N LEU A 323 4.83 -15.04 2.32
CA LEU A 323 4.77 -14.80 3.77
C LEU A 323 4.03 -15.91 4.53
N TRP A 324 2.96 -16.47 3.95
CA TRP A 324 2.06 -17.39 4.66
C TRP A 324 1.93 -18.79 4.04
N GLY A 325 2.53 -19.04 2.87
CA GLY A 325 2.44 -20.33 2.19
C GLY A 325 1.09 -20.56 1.50
N SER A 326 0.97 -21.65 0.74
CA SER A 326 -0.26 -21.97 -0.01
C SER A 326 -1.49 -22.12 0.90
N ASN A 327 -1.31 -22.74 2.06
CA ASN A 327 -2.37 -22.91 3.07
C ASN A 327 -2.71 -21.60 3.80
N GLY A 328 -1.76 -20.66 3.84
CA GLY A 328 -1.96 -19.38 4.50
C GLY A 328 -2.92 -18.49 3.73
N VAL A 329 -2.92 -18.56 2.40
CA VAL A 329 -3.75 -17.74 1.51
C VAL A 329 -5.24 -17.72 1.90
N THR A 330 -5.77 -18.87 2.36
CA THR A 330 -7.20 -19.01 2.73
C THR A 330 -7.54 -18.46 4.12
N ALA A 331 -6.54 -18.11 4.94
CA ALA A 331 -6.76 -17.51 6.25
C ALA A 331 -7.10 -16.01 6.11
N THR A 332 -7.89 -15.51 7.07
CA THR A 332 -8.28 -14.09 7.07
C THR A 332 -7.04 -13.18 7.13
N PRO A 333 -7.08 -12.01 6.45
CA PRO A 333 -6.00 -11.02 6.53
C PRO A 333 -5.56 -10.72 7.95
N GLU A 334 -6.52 -10.50 8.86
CA GLU A 334 -6.28 -10.12 10.25
C GLU A 334 -5.48 -11.20 11.00
N ASP A 335 -5.86 -12.48 10.87
CA ASP A 335 -5.16 -13.60 11.47
C ASP A 335 -3.74 -13.74 10.91
N ARG A 336 -3.61 -13.63 9.58
CA ARG A 336 -2.32 -13.74 8.88
C ARG A 336 -1.37 -12.66 9.36
N HIS A 337 -1.81 -11.40 9.36
CA HIS A 337 -0.99 -10.26 9.74
C HIS A 337 -0.62 -10.32 11.23
N SER A 338 -1.59 -10.58 12.11
CA SER A 338 -1.37 -10.67 13.57
C SER A 338 -0.39 -11.79 13.94
N LYS A 339 -0.54 -12.98 13.36
CA LYS A 339 0.38 -14.11 13.61
C LYS A 339 1.81 -13.77 13.18
N LEU A 340 1.98 -13.19 11.98
CA LEU A 340 3.31 -12.85 11.49
C LEU A 340 3.95 -11.72 12.31
N GLU A 341 3.20 -10.68 12.69
CA GLU A 341 3.71 -9.61 13.56
C GLU A 341 4.19 -10.14 14.92
N LYS A 342 3.49 -11.12 15.51
CA LYS A 342 3.92 -11.82 16.74
C LYS A 342 5.22 -12.59 16.52
N VAL A 343 5.35 -13.29 15.39
CA VAL A 343 6.61 -13.99 15.03
C VAL A 343 7.78 -12.99 14.89
N LEU A 344 7.56 -11.87 14.20
CA LEU A 344 8.57 -10.82 14.05
C LEU A 344 8.95 -10.19 15.39
N ALA A 345 8.00 -10.02 16.31
CA ALA A 345 8.28 -9.52 17.65
C ALA A 345 9.24 -10.45 18.41
N LEU A 346 8.96 -11.77 18.38
CA LEU A 346 9.81 -12.79 18.98
C LEU A 346 11.20 -12.87 18.34
N MET A 347 11.30 -12.73 17.01
CA MET A 347 12.59 -12.66 16.32
C MET A 347 13.40 -11.46 16.79
N ALA A 348 12.77 -10.30 16.86
CA ALA A 348 13.42 -9.07 17.26
C ALA A 348 13.83 -9.09 18.75
N ASP A 349 13.04 -9.70 19.64
CA ASP A 349 13.41 -9.89 21.06
C ASP A 349 14.65 -10.76 21.24
N LYS A 350 14.81 -11.79 20.40
CA LYS A 350 16.02 -12.63 20.43
C LYS A 350 17.28 -11.81 20.17
N PHE A 351 17.27 -10.89 19.20
CA PHE A 351 18.42 -10.03 18.92
C PHE A 351 18.75 -9.10 20.11
N CYS A 352 17.74 -8.50 20.76
CA CYS A 352 17.97 -7.64 21.92
C CYS A 352 18.45 -8.42 23.17
N SER A 353 17.99 -9.67 23.36
CA SER A 353 18.35 -10.48 24.52
C SER A 353 19.80 -11.00 24.51
N VAL A 354 20.38 -11.21 23.31
CA VAL A 354 21.76 -11.69 23.15
C VAL A 354 22.76 -10.62 23.63
N ASP A 355 22.46 -9.34 23.43
CA ASP A 355 23.29 -8.23 23.88
C ASP A 355 23.28 -8.05 25.42
N SER A 356 22.21 -8.49 26.09
CA SER A 356 22.09 -8.42 27.57
C SER A 356 22.88 -9.51 28.30
N ALA A 357 23.27 -10.59 27.61
CA ALA A 357 24.02 -11.71 28.18
C ALA A 357 25.55 -11.59 27.97
N ALA A 358 26.00 -10.60 27.22
CA ALA A 358 27.42 -10.34 26.91
C ALA A 358 28.01 -9.12 27.65
N GLY A 359 27.24 -8.51 28.58
CA GLY A 359 27.62 -7.34 29.39
C GLY A 359 28.13 -7.68 30.78
#